data_AF-A0A1X7T0I8-F1
#
_entry.id   AF-A0A1X7T0I8-F1
#
_cell.length_a   1.000
_cell.length_b   1.000
_cell.length_c   1.000
_cell.angle_alpha   90.00
_cell.angle_beta   90.00
_cell.angle_gamma   90.00
#
_symmetry.space_group_name_H-M   'P 1'
#
loop_
_entity.id
_entity.type
_entity.pdbx_description
1 polymer ?
#
loop_
_entity_poly.entity_id
_entity_poly.type
_entity_poly.pdbx_seq_one_letter_code
_entity_poly.pdbx_strand_id
1 'polypeptide(L)'
;GNGSVLGFIKTGRKRLFLTDNRTLLHEVEPLCIMDFYVHETQQRRGHGKELFENVLQEEGLSAFEVAIDRPSSKFLSFLQRHYQLSSYVKQ
;
A
#
# COMPACT_ATOMS: atom_id res chain seq x y z
N GLY A 1 -19.10 20.92 -14.92
CA GLY A 1 -18.51 21.30 -13.62
C GLY A 1 -17.02 21.06 -13.68
N ASN A 2 -16.23 21.85 -12.96
CA ASN A 2 -14.78 21.64 -12.82
C ASN A 2 -14.60 20.43 -11.88
N GLY A 3 -13.91 19.37 -12.34
CA GLY A 3 -13.84 18.09 -11.62
C GLY A 3 -13.37 18.21 -10.16
N SER A 4 -13.66 17.18 -9.36
CA SER A 4 -13.25 17.10 -7.95
C SER A 4 -12.21 16.00 -7.72
N VAL A 5 -11.27 16.25 -6.80
CA VAL A 5 -10.29 15.26 -6.37
C VAL A 5 -10.94 14.33 -5.34
N LEU A 6 -10.90 13.02 -5.59
CA LEU A 6 -11.56 12.01 -4.74
C LEU A 6 -10.61 11.35 -3.72
N GLY A 7 -9.30 11.46 -3.92
CA GLY A 7 -8.28 10.80 -3.10
C GLY A 7 -6.90 10.89 -3.72
N PHE A 8 -5.91 10.29 -3.05
CA PHE A 8 -4.55 10.17 -3.52
C PHE A 8 -3.84 8.96 -2.89
N ILE A 9 -2.75 8.53 -3.53
CA ILE A 9 -1.78 7.58 -3.00
C ILE A 9 -0.39 8.18 -3.20
N LYS A 10 0.45 8.11 -2.17
CA LYS A 10 1.82 8.63 -2.20
C LYS A 10 2.79 7.49 -2.01
N THR A 11 3.71 7.33 -2.96
CA THR A 11 4.70 6.26 -2.98
C THR A 11 6.12 6.80 -3.04
N GLY A 12 7.10 5.96 -2.72
CA GLY A 12 8.51 6.27 -2.91
C GLY A 12 9.41 5.10 -2.54
N ARG A 13 10.53 4.95 -3.27
CA ARG A 13 11.55 3.95 -2.93
C ARG A 13 12.32 4.38 -1.69
N LYS A 14 12.55 3.44 -0.77
CA LYS A 14 13.27 3.67 0.49
C LYS A 14 14.23 2.54 0.74
N ARG A 15 15.46 2.86 1.13
CA ARG A 15 16.36 1.85 1.72
C ARG A 15 15.88 1.53 3.13
N LEU A 16 15.59 0.26 3.36
CA LEU A 16 15.07 -0.28 4.62
C LEU A 16 15.93 -1.46 5.05
N PHE A 17 16.07 -1.61 6.36
CA PHE A 17 16.55 -2.84 6.98
C PHE A 17 15.33 -3.61 7.48
N LEU A 18 14.98 -4.71 6.81
CA LEU A 18 13.83 -5.55 7.15
C LEU A 18 14.28 -6.85 7.79
N THR A 19 13.60 -7.25 8.86
CA THR A 19 13.80 -8.52 9.51
C THR A 19 12.80 -9.55 8.96
N ASP A 20 13.29 -10.73 8.57
CA ASP A 20 12.44 -11.83 8.11
C ASP A 20 11.87 -12.66 9.29
N ASN A 21 11.09 -13.70 8.96
CA ASN A 21 10.50 -14.59 9.95
C ASN A 21 11.53 -15.46 10.72
N ARG A 22 12.79 -15.49 10.29
CA ARG A 22 13.92 -16.16 10.95
C ARG A 22 14.79 -15.18 11.74
N THR A 23 14.32 -13.94 11.92
CA THR A 23 15.05 -12.86 12.60
C THR A 23 16.33 -12.41 11.89
N LEU A 24 16.49 -12.72 10.61
CA LEU A 24 17.62 -12.26 9.80
C LEU A 24 17.31 -10.88 9.21
N LEU A 25 18.32 -10.00 9.27
CA LEU A 25 18.24 -8.63 8.76
C LEU A 25 18.65 -8.58 7.28
N HIS A 26 17.83 -7.93 6.46
CA HIS A 26 18.04 -7.73 5.04
C HIS A 26 18.01 -6.24 4.70
N GLU A 27 19.01 -5.76 3.98
CA GLU A 27 18.98 -4.41 3.39
C GLU A 27 18.30 -4.49 2.02
N VAL A 28 17.22 -3.72 1.85
CA VAL A 28 16.40 -3.72 0.63
C VAL A 28 15.99 -2.30 0.25
N GLU A 29 15.64 -2.07 -1.01
CA GLU A 29 15.12 -0.78 -1.50
C GLU A 29 13.74 -0.93 -2.18
N PRO A 30 12.68 -1.31 -1.43
CA PRO A 30 11.34 -1.51 -1.99
C PRO A 30 10.63 -0.19 -2.30
N LEU A 31 9.58 -0.28 -3.12
CA LEU A 31 8.57 0.77 -3.20
C LEU A 31 7.75 0.76 -1.90
N CYS A 32 7.62 1.93 -1.27
CA CYS A 32 6.81 2.09 -0.07
C CYS A 32 5.52 2.88 -0.35
N ILE A 33 4.39 2.40 0.16
CA ILE A 33 3.20 3.25 0.33
C ILE A 33 3.42 4.10 1.60
N MET A 34 3.46 5.42 1.41
CA MET A 34 3.72 6.39 2.49
C MET A 34 2.45 7.09 2.96
N ASP A 35 1.48 7.28 2.07
CA ASP A 35 0.19 7.87 2.42
C ASP A 35 -0.87 7.38 1.44
N PHE A 36 -2.08 7.13 1.94
CA PHE A 36 -3.18 6.60 1.15
C PHE A 36 -4.52 7.05 1.70
N TYR A 37 -5.21 7.87 0.91
CA TYR A 37 -6.43 8.52 1.34
C TYR A 37 -7.48 8.56 0.22
N VAL A 38 -8.72 8.33 0.60
CA VAL A 38 -9.91 8.54 -0.23
C VAL A 38 -10.91 9.32 0.61
N HIS A 39 -11.45 10.39 0.04
CA HIS A 39 -12.44 11.24 0.70
C HIS A 39 -13.57 10.39 1.29
N GLU A 40 -14.00 10.71 2.52
CA GLU A 40 -14.81 9.82 3.36
C GLU A 40 -16.12 9.42 2.68
N THR A 41 -16.76 10.37 1.97
CA THR A 41 -18.01 10.14 1.23
C THR A 41 -17.85 9.23 0.00
N GLN A 42 -16.61 8.99 -0.42
CA GLN A 42 -16.24 8.15 -1.57
C GLN A 42 -15.54 6.84 -1.16
N GLN A 43 -15.31 6.62 0.14
CA GLN A 43 -14.75 5.37 0.64
C GLN A 43 -15.68 4.19 0.30
N ARG A 44 -15.09 3.00 0.10
CA ARG A 44 -15.78 1.74 -0.24
C ARG A 44 -16.50 1.71 -1.60
N ARG A 45 -16.22 2.68 -2.48
CA ARG A 45 -16.74 2.72 -3.87
C ARG A 45 -15.77 2.22 -4.95
N GLY A 46 -14.62 1.69 -4.55
CA GLY A 46 -13.60 1.14 -5.47
C GLY A 46 -12.42 2.07 -5.77
N HIS A 47 -12.53 3.38 -5.50
CA HIS A 47 -11.44 4.34 -5.79
C HIS A 47 -10.10 4.00 -5.15
N GLY A 48 -10.11 3.44 -3.93
CA GLY A 48 -8.87 2.99 -3.30
C GLY A 48 -8.20 1.84 -4.07
N LYS A 49 -8.99 0.92 -4.64
CA LYS A 49 -8.46 -0.17 -5.46
C LYS A 49 -7.88 0.38 -6.75
N GLU A 50 -8.60 1.28 -7.42
CA GLU A 50 -8.14 1.94 -8.64
C GLU A 50 -6.79 2.67 -8.45
N LEU A 51 -6.67 3.49 -7.39
CA LEU A 51 -5.42 4.18 -7.05
C LEU A 51 -4.27 3.19 -6.80
N PHE A 52 -4.52 2.11 -6.05
CA PHE A 52 -3.49 1.13 -5.71
C PHE A 52 -3.07 0.29 -6.92
N GLU A 53 -4.02 -0.17 -7.75
CA GLU A 53 -3.73 -0.96 -8.96
C GLU A 53 -2.95 -0.13 -9.98
N ASN A 54 -3.25 1.17 -10.13
CA ASN A 54 -2.46 2.04 -11.00
C ASN A 54 -1.00 2.10 -10.56
N VAL A 55 -0.73 2.22 -9.25
CA VAL A 55 0.64 2.16 -8.71
C VAL A 55 1.30 0.83 -9.03
N LEU A 56 0.61 -0.30 -8.80
CA LEU A 56 1.14 -1.64 -9.08
C LEU A 56 1.48 -1.81 -10.57
N GLN A 57 0.59 -1.38 -11.45
CA GLN A 57 0.74 -1.49 -12.89
C GLN A 57 1.89 -0.62 -13.41
N GLU A 58 1.99 0.63 -12.95
CA GLU A 58 3.06 1.55 -13.34
C GLU A 58 4.44 1.06 -12.89
N GLU A 59 4.54 0.47 -11.70
CA GLU A 59 5.80 -0.04 -11.15
C GLU A 59 6.10 -1.51 -11.56
N GLY A 60 5.14 -2.20 -12.19
CA GLY A 60 5.26 -3.59 -12.58
C GLY A 60 5.40 -4.55 -11.38
N LEU A 61 4.75 -4.23 -10.26
CA LEU A 61 4.84 -4.97 -8.99
C LEU A 61 3.52 -5.64 -8.63
N SER A 62 3.60 -6.73 -7.87
CA SER A 62 2.46 -7.26 -7.13
C SER A 62 2.30 -6.55 -5.79
N ALA A 63 1.09 -6.63 -5.20
CA ALA A 63 0.81 -6.06 -3.89
C ALA A 63 1.71 -6.62 -2.77
N PHE A 64 2.23 -7.84 -2.93
CA PHE A 64 3.12 -8.49 -1.96
C PHE A 64 4.53 -7.88 -1.92
N GLU A 65 4.96 -7.24 -3.00
CA GLU A 65 6.32 -6.68 -3.15
C GLU A 65 6.42 -5.24 -2.61
N VAL A 66 5.30 -4.65 -2.21
CA VAL A 66 5.23 -3.26 -1.74
C VAL A 66 5.33 -3.21 -0.22
N ALA A 67 6.23 -2.37 0.29
CA ALA A 67 6.33 -2.08 1.71
C ALA A 67 5.29 -1.03 2.14
N ILE A 68 4.78 -1.13 3.37
CA ILE A 68 3.74 -0.22 3.87
C ILE A 68 4.17 0.38 5.19
N ASP A 69 4.31 1.71 5.22
CA ASP A 69 4.63 2.43 6.44
C ASP A 69 3.37 2.58 7.30
N ARG A 70 3.40 2.03 8.52
CA ARG A 70 2.37 2.16 9.56
C ARG A 70 0.93 2.02 9.03
N PRO A 71 0.54 0.83 8.51
CA PRO A 71 -0.78 0.65 7.93
C PRO A 71 -1.90 0.87 8.95
N SER A 72 -2.94 1.61 8.54
CA SER A 72 -4.17 1.71 9.33
C SER A 72 -4.97 0.40 9.30
N SER A 73 -5.87 0.20 10.27
CA SER A 73 -6.77 -0.96 10.27
C SER A 73 -7.64 -1.03 9.00
N LYS A 74 -8.11 0.12 8.49
CA LYS A 74 -8.83 0.22 7.21
C LYS A 74 -7.97 -0.29 6.05
N PHE A 75 -6.69 0.05 6.04
CA PHE A 75 -5.78 -0.37 4.97
C PHE A 75 -5.44 -1.87 5.05
N LEU A 76 -5.19 -2.40 6.25
CA LEU A 76 -5.02 -3.85 6.44
C LEU A 76 -6.24 -4.64 5.94
N SER A 77 -7.47 -4.21 6.28
CA SER A 77 -8.68 -4.84 5.77
C SER A 77 -8.84 -4.72 4.25
N PHE A 78 -8.38 -3.61 3.66
CA PHE A 78 -8.35 -3.43 2.21
C PHE A 78 -7.40 -4.43 1.54
N LEU A 79 -6.20 -4.61 2.07
CA LEU A 79 -5.21 -5.55 1.54
C LEU A 79 -5.69 -7.00 1.61
N GLN A 80 -6.27 -7.39 2.75
CA GLN A 80 -6.87 -8.72 2.91
C GLN A 80 -7.99 -8.96 1.89
N ARG A 81 -8.89 -7.99 1.71
CA ARG A 81 -10.05 -8.14 0.82
C ARG A 81 -9.65 -8.25 -0.65
N HIS A 82 -8.71 -7.42 -1.09
CA HIS A 82 -8.41 -7.27 -2.53
C HIS A 82 -7.22 -8.10 -3.00
N TYR A 83 -6.26 -8.38 -2.11
CA TYR A 83 -5.00 -9.04 -2.46
C TYR A 83 -4.70 -10.27 -1.58
N GLN A 84 -5.63 -10.66 -0.70
CA GLN A 84 -5.49 -11.81 0.21
C GLN A 84 -4.26 -11.72 1.15
N LEU A 85 -3.75 -10.50 1.38
CA LEU A 85 -2.63 -10.24 2.28
C LEU A 85 -3.14 -10.02 3.70
N SER A 86 -3.00 -11.05 4.54
CA SER A 86 -3.45 -11.03 5.94
C SER A 86 -2.33 -11.32 6.96
N SER A 87 -1.20 -11.84 6.50
CA SER A 87 -0.03 -12.14 7.32
C SER A 87 1.10 -11.19 6.94
N TYR A 88 1.74 -10.58 7.94
CA TYR A 88 2.90 -9.73 7.75
C TYR A 88 3.85 -9.87 8.94
N VAL A 89 5.15 -9.67 8.69
CA VAL A 89 6.15 -9.60 9.76
C VAL A 89 6.18 -8.16 10.26
N LYS A 90 5.86 -7.97 11.53
CA LYS A 90 5.98 -6.65 12.16
C LYS A 90 7.46 -6.27 12.24
N GLN A 91 7.78 -5.11 11.68
CA GLN A 91 9.11 -4.50 11.66
C GLN A 91 9.29 -3.52 12.82
#